data_AF-A0A2G9P0R4-F1
#
_entry.id   AF-A0A2G9P0R4-F1
#
_cell.length_a   1.000
_cell.length_b   1.000
_cell.length_c   1.000
_cell.angle_alpha   90.00
_cell.angle_beta   90.00
_cell.angle_gamma   90.00
#
_symmetry.space_group_name_H-M   'P 1'
#
loop_
_entity.id
_entity.type
_entity.pdbx_description
1 polymer ?
#
loop_
_entity_poly.entity_id
_entity_poly.type
_entity_poly.pdbx_seq_one_letter_code
_entity_poly.pdbx_strand_id
1 'polypeptide(L)' 'MGKAYYVKFETPEELVNPILEAVRVASSSGKVKKGTNEATKAIERGTSKLIV' A
#
# COMPACT_ATOMS: atom_id res chain seq x y z
N MET A 1 -1.35 13.89 -19.91
CA MET A 1 -0.19 13.49 -19.08
C MET A 1 -0.22 11.98 -18.97
N GLY A 2 0.83 11.27 -19.39
CA GLY A 2 0.87 9.81 -19.36
C GLY A 2 1.11 9.27 -17.94
N LYS A 3 0.68 8.04 -17.67
CA LYS A 3 0.99 7.34 -16.42
C LYS A 3 2.50 7.17 -16.27
N ALA A 4 3.00 7.21 -15.03
CA ALA A 4 4.41 6.95 -14.76
C ALA A 4 4.77 5.49 -15.10
N TYR A 5 6.02 5.24 -15.50
CA TYR A 5 6.48 3.93 -15.99
C TYR A 5 6.31 2.78 -14.97
N TYR A 6 6.30 3.09 -13.67
CA TYR A 6 6.18 2.12 -12.59
C TYR A 6 4.72 1.67 -12.35
N VAL A 7 3.74 2.34 -12.95
CA VAL A 7 2.32 1.98 -12.84
C VAL A 7 2.02 0.85 -13.83
N LYS A 8 1.99 -0.38 -13.31
CA LYS A 8 1.86 -1.59 -14.14
C LYS A 8 0.43 -1.88 -14.60
N PHE A 9 -0.57 -1.39 -13.86
CA PHE A 9 -1.98 -1.57 -14.16
C PHE A 9 -2.80 -0.45 -13.51
N GLU A 10 -4.06 -0.34 -13.92
CA GLU A 10 -5.03 0.58 -13.35
C GLU A 10 -5.78 -0.09 -12.20
N THR A 11 -5.76 0.55 -11.03
CA THR A 11 -6.59 0.12 -9.91
C THR A 11 -8.04 0.54 -10.20
N PRO A 12 -9.02 -0.39 -10.15
CA PRO A 12 -10.43 -0.04 -10.26
C PRO A 12 -10.82 1.05 -9.26
N GLU A 13 -11.57 2.06 -9.71
CA GLU A 13 -11.97 3.20 -8.86
C GLU A 13 -12.71 2.76 -7.59
N GLU A 14 -13.55 1.73 -7.72
CA GLU A 14 -14.31 1.13 -6.62
C GLU A 14 -13.43 0.49 -5.53
N LEU A 15 -12.17 0.13 -5.84
CA LEU A 15 -11.23 -0.46 -4.87
C LEU A 15 -10.37 0.57 -4.16
N VAL A 16 -10.25 1.80 -4.66
CA VAL A 16 -9.38 2.83 -4.06
C VAL A 16 -9.81 3.13 -2.62
N ASN A 17 -11.09 3.41 -2.41
CA ASN A 17 -11.63 3.74 -1.09
C ASN A 17 -11.55 2.57 -0.10
N PRO A 18 -11.96 1.33 -0.45
CA PRO A 18 -11.79 0.16 0.41
C PRO A 18 -10.34 -0.11 0.82
N ILE A 19 -9.36 0.06 -0.08
CA ILE A 19 -7.94 -0.15 0.24
C ILE A 19 -7.47 0.88 1.28
N LEU A 20 -7.79 2.15 1.08
CA LEU A 20 -7.42 3.21 2.03
C LEU A 20 -8.09 3.01 3.40
N GLU A 21 -9.34 2.56 3.42
CA GLU A 21 -10.07 2.25 4.64
C GLU A 21 -9.44 1.06 5.38
N ALA A 22 -9.00 0.01 4.68
CA ALA A 22 -8.28 -1.10 5.27
C ALA A 22 -6.97 -0.64 5.94
N VAL A 23 -6.22 0.26 5.29
CA VAL A 23 -5.00 0.87 5.87
C VAL A 23 -5.34 1.72 7.10
N ARG A 24 -6.43 2.50 7.06
CA ARG A 24 -6.90 3.32 8.17
C ARG A 24 -7.23 2.45 9.39
N VAL A 25 -8.03 1.40 9.21
CA VAL A 25 -8.37 0.44 10.28
C VAL A 25 -7.10 -0.19 10.83
N ALA A 26 -6.22 -0.71 9.98
CA ALA A 26 -4.95 -1.33 10.40
C ALA A 26 -4.03 -0.39 11.17
N SER A 27 -4.10 0.93 10.90
CA SER A 27 -3.33 1.92 11.66
C SER A 27 -3.79 2.09 13.10
N SER A 28 -5.06 1.77 13.39
CA SER A 28 -5.67 1.87 14.73
C SER A 28 -5.71 0.55 15.49
N SER A 29 -5.77 -0.58 14.79
CA SER A 29 -5.93 -1.91 15.39
C SER A 29 -4.71 -2.82 15.27
N GLY A 30 -3.68 -2.39 14.54
CA GLY A 30 -2.51 -3.21 14.23
C GLY A 30 -1.24 -2.40 14.05
N LYS A 31 -0.45 -2.77 13.03
CA LYS A 31 0.86 -2.16 12.75
C LYS A 31 0.94 -1.73 11.29
N VAL A 32 1.09 -0.43 11.08
CA VAL A 32 1.35 0.16 9.76
C VAL A 32 2.73 0.78 9.77
N LYS A 33 3.52 0.48 8.74
CA LYS A 33 4.78 1.16 8.44
C LYS A 33 4.52 2.19 7.35
N LYS A 34 5.10 3.38 7.49
CA LYS A 34 4.91 4.50 6.57
C LYS A 34 6.25 4.91 5.96
N GLY A 35 6.22 5.29 4.69
CA GLY A 35 7.40 5.73 3.94
C GLY A 35 8.11 4.61 3.18
N THR A 36 8.72 4.97 2.05
CA THR A 36 9.32 4.04 1.08
C THR A 36 10.38 3.14 1.70
N ASN A 37 11.28 3.69 2.54
CA ASN A 37 12.34 2.91 3.17
C ASN A 37 11.81 1.79 4.07
N GLU A 38 10.76 2.05 4.85
CA GLU A 38 10.18 1.04 5.72
C GLU A 38 9.34 0.02 4.96
N ALA A 39 8.70 0.44 3.86
CA ALA A 39 8.00 -0.47 2.93
C ALA A 39 9.00 -1.45 2.30
N THR A 40 10.11 -0.97 1.75
CA THR A 40 11.17 -1.83 1.18
C THR A 40 11.70 -2.84 2.20
N LYS A 41 12.05 -2.39 3.41
CA LYS A 41 12.49 -3.31 4.48
C LYS A 41 11.42 -4.35 4.84
N ALA A 42 10.14 -4.00 4.81
CA ALA A 42 9.07 -4.93 5.14
C ALA A 42 8.89 -6.01 4.06
N ILE A 43 9.04 -5.62 2.79
CA ILE A 43 9.03 -6.52 1.62
C ILE A 43 10.23 -7.47 1.70
N GLU A 44 11.46 -6.94 1.83
CA GLU A 44 12.69 -7.72 1.88
C GLU A 44 12.71 -8.73 3.04
N ARG A 45 12.11 -8.36 4.17
CA ARG A 45 12.00 -9.24 5.35
C ARG A 45 10.81 -10.20 5.30
N GLY A 46 9.97 -10.15 4.26
CA GLY A 46 8.78 -11.01 4.12
C GLY A 46 7.71 -10.79 5.20
N THR A 47 7.69 -9.60 5.83
CA THR A 47 6.77 -9.31 6.95
C THR A 47 5.51 -8.56 6.52
N SER A 48 5.52 -7.94 5.34
CA SER A 48 4.39 -7.19 4.79
C SER A 48 3.25 -8.12 4.35
N LYS A 49 2.00 -7.70 4.58
CA LYS A 49 0.79 -8.38 4.07
C LYS A 49 0.15 -7.63 2.91
N LEU A 50 0.27 -6.31 2.90
CA LEU A 50 -0.21 -5.40 1.86
C LEU A 50 0.76 -4.22 1.76
N ILE A 51 1.03 -3.75 0.54
CA ILE A 51 1.78 -2.53 0.24
C ILE A 51 0.91 -1.67 -0.67
N VAL A 52 0.74 -0.41 -0.31
CA VAL A 52 -0.08 0.59 -1.02
C VAL A 52 0.76 1.83 -1.23
#